data_AF-A0A3P7JV79-F1
#
_entry.id   AF-A0A3P7JV79-F1
#
_cell.length_a   1.000
_cell.length_b   1.000
_cell.length_c   1.000
_cell.angle_alpha   90.00
_cell.angle_beta   90.00
_cell.angle_gamma   90.00
#
_symmetry.space_group_name_H-M   'P 1'
#
loop_
_entity.id
_entity.type
_entity.pdbx_description
1 polymer ?
#
loop_
_entity_poly.entity_id
_entity_poly.type
_entity_poly.pdbx_seq_one_letter_code
_entity_poly.pdbx_strand_id
1 'polypeptide(L)'
;MGEQLKAMEAVHKFTWAKLMSDMFEKMENAFMFADLHLFINVVNGIMIMHCEDLLILRRCAATYIAMSIHFNSLFASQGFFLIMPTLLRCYSQRQTNRVFCSVVEFLCRQFYTLHRKPFLLQMCGSVANIIDNN
;
A
#
# COMPACT_ATOMS: atom_id res chain seq x y z
N MET A 1 3.24 14.20 -28.00
CA MET A 1 2.47 14.60 -26.80
C MET A 1 2.24 13.46 -25.80
N GLY A 2 1.97 12.22 -26.23
CA GLY A 2 1.68 11.11 -25.29
C GLY A 2 2.77 10.80 -24.27
N GLU A 3 4.04 10.77 -24.66
CA GLU A 3 5.15 10.48 -23.74
C GLU A 3 5.38 11.58 -22.70
N GLN A 4 5.30 12.85 -23.12
CA GLN A 4 5.43 14.00 -22.23
C GLN A 4 4.29 14.03 -21.19
N LEU A 5 3.07 13.70 -21.62
CA LEU A 5 1.93 13.59 -20.72
C LEU A 5 2.11 12.44 -19.72
N LYS A 6 2.58 11.28 -20.18
CA LYS A 6 2.89 10.12 -19.31
C LYS A 6 3.99 10.44 -18.30
N ALA A 7 5.03 11.16 -18.71
CA ALA A 7 6.10 11.60 -17.83
C ALA A 7 5.60 12.61 -16.77
N MET A 8 4.79 13.59 -17.19
CA MET A 8 4.17 14.55 -16.29
C MET A 8 3.24 13.86 -15.27
N GLU A 9 2.46 12.87 -15.71
CA GLU A 9 1.61 12.08 -14.84
C GLU A 9 2.42 11.30 -13.79
N ALA A 10 3.50 10.62 -14.20
CA ALA A 10 4.37 9.89 -13.28
C ALA A 10 4.99 10.82 -12.22
N VAL A 11 5.49 12.00 -12.62
CA VAL A 11 6.04 13.02 -11.70
C VAL A 11 4.97 13.52 -10.72
N HIS A 12 3.76 13.77 -11.21
CA HIS A 12 2.65 14.21 -10.37
C HIS A 12 2.31 13.15 -9.31
N LYS A 13 2.17 11.88 -9.69
CA LYS A 13 1.86 10.79 -8.76
C LYS A 13 2.99 10.50 -7.79
N PHE A 14 4.24 10.62 -8.22
CA PHE A 14 5.39 10.53 -7.32
C PHE A 14 5.36 11.64 -6.25
N THR A 15 4.99 12.86 -6.65
CA THR A 15 4.85 14.00 -5.73
C THR A 15 3.74 13.75 -4.71
N TRP A 16 2.59 13.20 -5.13
CA TRP A 16 1.53 12.78 -4.22
C TRP A 16 1.96 11.68 -3.26
N ALA A 17 2.68 10.65 -3.73
CA ALA A 17 3.21 9.60 -2.87
C ALA A 17 4.19 10.16 -1.82
N LYS A 18 4.97 11.17 -2.20
CA LYS A 18 5.84 11.90 -1.26
C LYS A 18 5.04 12.69 -0.24
N LEU A 19 4.06 13.49 -0.68
CA LEU A 19 3.20 14.25 0.22
C LEU A 19 2.51 13.35 1.25
N MET A 20 1.93 12.22 0.82
CA MET A 20 1.28 11.27 1.73
C MET A 20 2.27 10.71 2.76
N SER A 21 3.46 10.30 2.32
CA SER A 21 4.53 9.84 3.21
C SER A 21 4.87 10.88 4.27
N ASP A 22 5.04 12.15 3.87
CA ASP A 22 5.40 13.25 4.77
C ASP A 22 4.25 13.56 5.75
N MET A 23 2.99 13.48 5.28
CA MET A 23 1.80 13.62 6.15
C MET A 23 1.72 12.51 7.20
N PHE A 24 1.93 11.25 6.82
CA PHE A 24 1.90 10.13 7.76
C PHE A 24 2.97 10.24 8.85
N GLU A 25 4.16 10.71 8.49
CA GLU A 25 5.26 10.91 9.45
C GLU A 25 4.92 11.95 10.53
N LYS A 26 4.19 13.01 10.16
CA LYS A 26 3.83 14.11 11.08
C LYS A 26 2.49 13.89 11.78
N MET A 27 1.71 12.90 11.40
CA MET A 27 0.40 12.63 11.97
C MET A 27 0.53 11.97 13.34
N GLU A 28 -0.11 12.54 14.36
CA GLU A 28 -0.16 11.96 15.70
C GLU A 28 -1.09 10.74 15.75
N ASN A 29 -0.70 9.73 16.53
CA ASN A 29 -1.46 8.48 16.68
C ASN A 29 -2.88 8.66 17.26
N ALA A 30 -3.17 9.79 17.90
CA ALA A 30 -4.44 10.07 18.58
C ALA A 30 -5.52 10.66 17.65
N PHE A 31 -5.13 11.21 16.49
CA PHE A 31 -6.05 11.88 15.59
C PHE A 31 -6.40 10.98 14.39
N MET A 32 -7.70 10.69 14.21
CA MET A 32 -8.31 10.37 12.90
C MET A 32 -8.18 8.93 12.39
N PHE A 33 -8.54 7.92 13.21
CA PHE A 33 -8.85 6.58 12.69
C PHE A 33 -9.85 6.61 11.53
N ALA A 34 -10.81 7.55 11.58
CA ALA A 34 -11.84 7.72 10.56
C ALA A 34 -11.28 8.22 9.23
N ASP A 35 -10.28 9.11 9.18
CA ASP A 35 -9.79 9.68 7.92
C ASP A 35 -8.52 9.02 7.40
N LEU A 36 -7.80 8.25 8.21
CA LEU A 36 -6.56 7.59 7.77
C LEU A 36 -6.76 6.72 6.52
N HIS A 37 -7.93 6.09 6.38
CA HIS A 37 -8.27 5.30 5.20
C HIS A 37 -8.25 6.13 3.91
N LEU A 38 -8.64 7.42 3.95
CA LEU A 38 -8.63 8.31 2.79
C LEU A 38 -7.20 8.51 2.29
N PHE A 39 -6.26 8.77 3.19
CA PHE A 39 -4.85 8.94 2.85
C PHE A 39 -4.22 7.65 2.33
N ILE A 40 -4.54 6.51 2.95
CA ILE A 40 -4.06 5.19 2.48
C ILE A 40 -4.58 4.90 1.08
N ASN A 41 -5.84 5.25 0.80
CA ASN A 41 -6.45 5.05 -0.50
C ASN A 41 -5.75 5.85 -1.61
N VAL A 42 -5.13 7.00 -1.31
CA VAL A 42 -4.29 7.72 -2.28
C VAL A 42 -3.07 6.88 -2.66
N VAL A 43 -2.37 6.30 -1.67
CA VAL A 43 -1.20 5.44 -1.92
C VAL A 43 -1.60 4.15 -2.67
N ASN A 44 -2.73 3.54 -2.28
CA ASN A 44 -3.32 2.39 -2.98
C ASN A 44 -3.63 2.72 -4.44
N GLY A 45 -4.24 3.88 -4.70
CA GLY A 45 -4.54 4.32 -6.07
C GLY A 45 -3.28 4.49 -6.91
N ILE A 46 -2.25 5.13 -6.36
CA ILE A 46 -0.95 5.31 -7.04
C ILE A 46 -0.31 3.95 -7.34
N MET A 47 -0.32 3.03 -6.37
CA MET A 47 0.21 1.66 -6.50
C MET A 47 -0.46 0.89 -7.64
N ILE A 48 -1.79 0.98 -7.77
CA ILE A 48 -2.56 0.31 -8.83
C ILE A 48 -2.25 0.92 -10.20
N MET A 49 -2.26 2.26 -10.29
CA MET A 49 -2.15 2.98 -11.57
C MET A 49 -0.73 2.90 -12.15
N HIS A 50 0.31 2.93 -11.31
CA HIS A 50 1.70 3.02 -11.74
C HIS A 50 2.57 1.85 -11.27
N CYS A 51 1.99 0.64 -11.21
CA CYS A 51 2.71 -0.56 -10.75
C CYS A 51 3.91 -0.97 -11.63
N GLU A 52 3.99 -0.43 -12.85
CA GLU A 52 5.08 -0.68 -13.80
C GLU A 52 6.28 0.25 -13.58
N ASP A 53 6.06 1.38 -12.90
CA ASP A 53 7.13 2.32 -12.57
C ASP A 53 7.81 1.89 -11.27
N LEU A 54 9.06 1.44 -11.39
CA LEU A 54 9.84 0.92 -10.27
C LEU A 54 10.05 1.96 -9.16
N LEU A 55 10.20 3.24 -9.50
CA LEU A 55 10.45 4.29 -8.51
C LEU A 55 9.19 4.57 -7.70
N ILE A 56 8.04 4.63 -8.36
CA ILE A 56 6.74 4.79 -7.71
C ILE A 56 6.44 3.58 -6.84
N LEU A 57 6.63 2.37 -7.38
CA LEU A 57 6.41 1.12 -6.66
C LEU A 57 7.27 1.03 -5.38
N ARG A 58 8.56 1.37 -5.47
CA ARG A 58 9.46 1.43 -4.31
C ARG A 58 9.00 2.46 -3.28
N ARG A 59 8.51 3.62 -3.74
CA ARG A 59 8.02 4.68 -2.85
C ARG A 59 6.76 4.25 -2.11
N CYS A 60 5.76 3.72 -2.81
CA CYS A 60 4.54 3.19 -2.19
C CYS A 60 4.87 2.09 -1.17
N ALA A 61 5.75 1.16 -1.52
CA ALA A 61 6.17 0.10 -0.61
C ALA A 61 6.84 0.64 0.67
N ALA A 62 7.76 1.60 0.53
CA ALA A 62 8.39 2.26 1.67
C ALA A 62 7.37 2.99 2.55
N THR A 63 6.41 3.70 1.93
CA THR A 63 5.33 4.38 2.66
C THR A 63 4.51 3.38 3.48
N TYR A 64 4.08 2.25 2.90
CA TYR A 64 3.31 1.25 3.65
C TYR A 64 4.09 0.67 4.84
N ILE A 65 5.39 0.37 4.66
CA ILE A 65 6.24 -0.12 5.75
C ILE A 65 6.35 0.94 6.86
N ALA A 66 6.65 2.19 6.50
CA ALA A 66 6.76 3.29 7.46
C ALA A 66 5.47 3.49 8.25
N MET A 67 4.31 3.43 7.57
CA MET A 67 3.01 3.50 8.23
C MET A 67 2.76 2.35 9.20
N SER A 68 3.12 1.12 8.81
CA SER A 68 2.96 -0.05 9.68
C SER A 68 3.82 0.01 10.94
N ILE A 69 4.94 0.76 10.89
CA ILE A 69 5.81 1.01 12.04
C ILE A 69 5.23 2.16 12.88
N HIS A 70 4.89 3.28 12.25
CA HIS A 70 4.43 4.50 12.93
C HIS A 70 3.09 4.29 13.64
N PHE A 71 2.10 3.75 12.92
CA PHE A 71 0.77 3.44 13.45
C PHE A 71 0.71 2.00 13.99
N ASN A 72 1.69 1.61 14.82
CA ASN A 72 1.88 0.23 15.26
C ASN A 72 0.61 -0.41 15.85
N SER A 73 -0.03 0.28 16.81
CA SER A 73 -1.25 -0.22 17.47
C SER A 73 -2.42 -0.39 16.49
N LEU A 74 -2.51 0.44 15.46
CA LEU A 74 -3.55 0.32 14.43
C LEU A 74 -3.28 -0.88 13.53
N PHE A 75 -2.04 -1.05 13.08
CA PHE A 75 -1.67 -2.18 12.22
C PHE A 75 -1.72 -3.52 12.96
N ALA A 76 -1.54 -3.52 14.28
CA ALA A 76 -1.77 -4.69 15.11
C ALA A 76 -3.24 -5.12 15.17
N SER A 77 -4.20 -4.20 14.96
CA SER A 77 -5.64 -4.48 15.07
C SER A 77 -6.35 -4.60 13.72
N GLN A 78 -6.23 -3.60 12.84
CA GLN A 78 -7.01 -3.50 11.61
C GLN A 78 -6.32 -2.82 10.43
N GLY A 79 -5.11 -2.27 10.61
CA GLY A 79 -4.44 -1.46 9.58
C GLY A 79 -4.16 -2.22 8.28
N PHE A 80 -3.93 -3.53 8.32
CA PHE A 80 -3.66 -4.30 7.10
C PHE A 80 -4.90 -4.50 6.22
N PHE A 81 -6.12 -4.42 6.77
CA PHE A 81 -7.35 -4.42 5.97
C PHE A 81 -7.44 -3.24 5.00
N LEU A 82 -6.70 -2.15 5.27
CA LEU A 82 -6.67 -0.95 4.43
C LEU A 82 -5.75 -1.09 3.21
N ILE A 83 -4.88 -2.10 3.18
CA ILE A 83 -3.82 -2.24 2.16
C ILE A 83 -3.90 -3.59 1.45
N MET A 84 -4.07 -4.68 2.21
CA MET A 84 -3.98 -6.04 1.67
C MET A 84 -5.02 -6.36 0.60
N PRO A 85 -6.29 -5.94 0.70
CA PRO A 85 -7.27 -6.22 -0.36
C PRO A 85 -6.81 -5.70 -1.73
N THR A 86 -6.26 -4.49 -1.76
CA THR A 86 -5.73 -3.87 -2.98
C THR A 86 -4.51 -4.63 -3.50
N LEU A 87 -3.52 -4.90 -2.64
CA LEU A 87 -2.30 -5.59 -3.05
C LEU A 87 -2.60 -6.99 -3.59
N LEU A 88 -3.45 -7.75 -2.92
CA LEU A 88 -3.81 -9.12 -3.31
C LEU A 88 -4.60 -9.16 -4.62
N ARG A 89 -5.53 -8.22 -4.82
CA ARG A 89 -6.26 -8.10 -6.09
C ARG A 89 -5.33 -7.78 -7.26
N CYS A 90 -4.41 -6.82 -7.08
CA CYS A 90 -3.43 -6.51 -8.10
C CYS A 90 -2.47 -7.68 -8.35
N TYR A 91 -2.07 -8.38 -7.28
CA TYR A 91 -1.19 -9.53 -7.37
C TYR A 91 -1.84 -10.65 -8.18
N SER A 92 -3.10 -10.99 -7.93
CA SER A 92 -3.81 -12.04 -8.69
C SER A 92 -4.00 -11.67 -10.16
N GLN A 93 -4.27 -10.39 -10.47
CA GLN A 93 -4.53 -9.93 -11.83
C GLN A 93 -3.26 -9.72 -12.67
N ARG A 94 -2.11 -9.48 -12.04
CA ARG A 94 -0.86 -9.04 -12.73
C ARG A 94 0.32 -9.98 -12.50
N GLN A 95 0.06 -11.28 -12.45
CA GLN A 95 1.08 -12.34 -12.25
C GLN A 95 2.23 -12.31 -13.27
N THR A 96 2.02 -11.73 -14.45
CA THR A 96 3.07 -11.58 -15.47
C THR A 96 4.09 -10.49 -15.13
N ASN A 97 3.73 -9.50 -14.31
CA ASN A 97 4.64 -8.45 -13.85
C ASN A 97 5.46 -8.95 -12.65
N ARG A 98 6.56 -9.64 -12.93
CA ARG A 98 7.45 -10.23 -11.91
C ARG A 98 8.00 -9.20 -10.91
N VAL A 99 8.24 -7.96 -11.35
CA VAL A 99 8.74 -6.89 -10.49
C VAL A 99 7.69 -6.52 -9.45
N PHE A 100 6.46 -6.30 -9.88
CA PHE A 100 5.35 -6.03 -8.98
C PHE A 100 5.11 -7.17 -8.00
N CYS A 101 5.06 -8.42 -8.49
CA CYS A 101 4.90 -9.60 -7.64
C CYS A 101 6.00 -9.68 -6.58
N SER A 102 7.26 -9.47 -6.97
CA SER A 102 8.40 -9.48 -6.04
C SER A 102 8.29 -8.41 -4.97
N VAL A 103 7.77 -7.22 -5.30
CA VAL A 103 7.56 -6.14 -4.31
C VAL A 103 6.42 -6.48 -3.35
N VAL A 104 5.32 -7.05 -3.84
CA VAL A 104 4.21 -7.50 -2.97
C VAL A 104 4.68 -8.60 -2.02
N GLU A 105 5.41 -9.60 -2.51
CA GLU A 105 6.00 -10.63 -1.67
C GLU A 105 6.96 -10.06 -0.63
N PHE A 106 7.79 -9.09 -1.03
CA PHE A 106 8.69 -8.39 -0.11
C PHE A 106 7.91 -7.66 0.99
N LEU A 107 6.86 -6.91 0.62
CA LEU A 107 5.98 -6.24 1.58
C LEU A 107 5.38 -7.24 2.56
N CYS A 108 4.86 -8.37 2.09
CA CYS A 108 4.32 -9.40 2.96
C CYS A 108 5.36 -9.95 3.95
N ARG A 109 6.61 -10.16 3.52
CA ARG A 109 7.70 -10.58 4.42
C ARG A 109 7.98 -9.51 5.47
N GLN A 110 8.07 -8.24 5.09
CA GLN A 110 8.32 -7.13 6.02
C GLN A 110 7.20 -6.99 7.04
N PHE A 111 5.94 -7.02 6.60
CA PHE A 111 4.78 -6.95 7.49
C PHE A 111 4.71 -8.13 8.45
N TYR A 112 5.06 -9.34 7.99
CA TYR A 112 5.17 -10.50 8.86
C TYR A 112 6.29 -10.33 9.91
N THR A 113 7.46 -9.84 9.51
CA THR A 113 8.55 -9.57 10.45
C THR A 113 8.15 -8.56 11.52
N LEU A 114 7.42 -7.50 11.15
CA LEU A 114 7.01 -6.42 12.06
C LEU A 114 5.85 -6.83 12.97
N HIS A 115 4.82 -7.50 12.44
CA HIS A 115 3.53 -7.70 13.13
C HIS A 115 3.15 -9.16 13.37
N ARG A 116 3.85 -10.13 12.77
CA ARG A 116 3.66 -11.59 12.98
C ARG A 116 2.21 -12.07 12.84
N LYS A 117 1.61 -12.56 13.93
CA LYS A 117 0.27 -13.18 13.97
C LYS A 117 -0.84 -12.19 13.56
N PRO A 118 -0.89 -10.95 14.09
CA PRO A 118 -1.78 -9.89 13.61
C PRO A 118 -1.83 -9.76 12.08
N PHE A 119 -0.67 -9.69 11.43
CA PHE A 119 -0.58 -9.55 9.99
C PHE A 119 -1.19 -10.74 9.25
N LEU A 120 -0.84 -11.98 9.63
CA LEU A 120 -1.38 -13.18 8.98
C LEU A 120 -2.91 -13.25 9.07
N LEU A 121 -3.47 -12.96 10.25
CA LEU A 121 -4.91 -13.00 10.45
C LEU A 121 -5.65 -11.96 9.60
N GLN A 122 -5.15 -10.73 9.57
CA GLN A 122 -5.74 -9.66 8.76
C GLN A 122 -5.58 -9.92 7.25
N MET A 123 -4.45 -10.50 6.82
CA MET A 123 -4.27 -10.92 5.42
C MET A 123 -5.30 -11.98 5.03
N CYS A 124 -5.44 -13.05 5.82
CA CYS A 124 -6.43 -14.10 5.54
C CYS A 124 -7.86 -13.54 5.50
N GLY A 125 -8.21 -12.66 6.45
CA GLY A 125 -9.51 -11.97 6.43
C GLY A 125 -9.70 -11.09 5.19
N SER A 126 -8.63 -10.45 4.70
CA SER A 126 -8.66 -9.67 3.45
C SER A 126 -8.88 -10.56 2.22
N VAL A 127 -8.32 -11.77 2.21
CA VAL A 127 -8.53 -12.76 1.14
C VAL A 127 -9.96 -13.27 1.13
N ALA A 128 -10.53 -13.61 2.30
CA ALA A 128 -11.90 -14.12 2.41
C ALA A 128 -12.91 -13.18 1.70
N ASN A 129 -12.82 -11.88 1.99
CA ASN A 129 -13.65 -10.86 1.34
C ASN A 129 -13.47 -10.78 -0.19
N ILE A 130 -12.30 -11.14 -0.73
CA ILE A 130 -12.09 -11.15 -2.19
C ILE A 130 -12.71 -12.40 -2.81
N ILE A 131 -12.67 -13.54 -2.11
CA ILE A 131 -13.22 -14.80 -2.59
C ILE A 131 -14.75 -14.76 -2.55
N ASP A 132 -15.34 -14.23 -1.48
CA ASP A 132 -16.81 -14.19 -1.32
C ASP A 132 -17.51 -13.21 -2.27
N ASN A 133 -16.80 -12.19 -2.78
CA ASN A 133 -17.34 -11.15 -3.66
C ASN A 133 -16.93 -11.30 -5.14
N ASN A 134 -16.29 -12.41 -5.52
CA ASN A 134 -15.96 -12.76 -6.90
C ASN A 134 -16.85 -13.91 -7.39
#